data_AF-A0A552DTW4-F1
#
_entry.id   AF-A0A552DTW4-F1
#
_cell.length_a   1.000
_cell.length_b   1.000
_cell.length_c   1.000
_cell.angle_alpha   90.00
_cell.angle_beta   90.00
_cell.angle_gamma   90.00
#
_symmetry.space_group_name_H-M   'P 1'
#
loop_
_entity.id
_entity.type
_entity.pdbx_description
1 polymer ?
#
loop_
_entity_poly.entity_id
_entity_poly.type
_entity_poly.pdbx_seq_one_letter_code
_entity_poly.pdbx_strand_id
1 'polypeptide(L)'
;MNDELIPLVKVATYWRLRLRNVVPETSKPLEENESNFLPLGSEQWLQAEKHFYESIDNIIQFLDSPRVLTSLPLEILLPLCALLRIVLDNRHPSGNECVIPESPYYRAKDNPTWQQLDRLWHNLKDDIGRKLDPKIKNWISAPWIKEKISTQYKQKLEQEDINQAQFQVWRYLGLSLKGQPTPRGKDSVFNPHYRQQSGQCTVKGWLEKRIYHEVRTVAQRKAQEQRLRANPRVNPNDADQTIDPLDNIQSKPSQAWWEQIREAVEGRCAEELQQIQPRSKALRHINAQQVILNLLPPESLTWEEMAQQWGCDDTTIRRFYNKECCPWLEKHFSAEELLSRDGS
;
A
#
# COMPACT_ATOMS: atom_id res chain seq x y z
N MET A 1 -16.57 -32.83 -1.18
CA MET A 1 -15.63 -32.86 -0.02
C MET A 1 -15.05 -31.48 0.24
N ASN A 2 -14.44 -30.82 -0.75
CA ASN A 2 -14.14 -29.38 -0.68
C ASN A 2 -15.40 -28.51 -0.62
N ASP A 3 -16.54 -29.04 -1.08
CA ASP A 3 -17.82 -28.33 -1.20
C ASP A 3 -18.41 -27.92 0.15
N GLU A 4 -18.00 -28.55 1.26
CA GLU A 4 -18.40 -28.17 2.62
C GLU A 4 -17.51 -27.07 3.20
N LEU A 5 -16.18 -27.10 2.92
CA LEU A 5 -15.24 -26.11 3.45
C LEU A 5 -15.35 -24.76 2.73
N ILE A 6 -15.60 -24.77 1.42
CA ILE A 6 -15.76 -23.54 0.61
C ILE A 6 -16.81 -22.58 1.18
N PRO A 7 -18.06 -22.99 1.47
CA PRO A 7 -19.06 -22.10 2.03
C PRO A 7 -18.66 -21.62 3.43
N LEU A 8 -18.03 -22.46 4.27
CA LEU A 8 -17.55 -22.04 5.59
C LEU A 8 -16.52 -20.91 5.50
N VAL A 9 -15.50 -21.07 4.64
CA VAL A 9 -14.47 -20.04 4.42
C VAL A 9 -15.09 -18.75 3.89
N LYS A 10 -16.05 -18.86 2.97
CA LYS A 10 -16.78 -17.70 2.46
C LYS A 10 -17.55 -16.99 3.57
N VAL A 11 -18.35 -17.71 4.37
CA VAL A 11 -19.14 -17.11 5.46
C VAL A 11 -18.24 -16.44 6.50
N ALA A 12 -17.16 -17.10 6.93
CA ALA A 12 -16.20 -16.49 7.86
C ALA A 12 -15.56 -15.22 7.28
N THR A 13 -15.20 -15.24 5.99
CA THR A 13 -14.64 -14.06 5.32
C THR A 13 -15.66 -12.92 5.20
N TYR A 14 -16.93 -13.24 4.95
CA TYR A 14 -18.02 -12.26 4.93
C TYR A 14 -18.13 -11.56 6.28
N TRP A 15 -18.25 -12.31 7.37
CA TRP A 15 -18.41 -11.73 8.70
C TRP A 15 -17.19 -10.93 9.15
N ARG A 16 -15.97 -11.38 8.79
CA ARG A 16 -14.76 -10.58 9.01
C ARG A 16 -14.84 -9.21 8.32
N LEU A 17 -15.30 -9.16 7.07
CA LEU A 17 -15.43 -7.90 6.34
C LEU A 17 -16.50 -7.00 6.97
N ARG A 18 -17.64 -7.59 7.38
CA ARG A 18 -18.69 -6.86 8.11
C ARG A 18 -18.19 -6.26 9.42
N LEU A 19 -17.43 -7.01 10.22
CA LEU A 19 -16.82 -6.52 11.47
C LEU A 19 -15.79 -5.41 11.25
N ARG A 20 -15.28 -5.26 10.03
CA ARG A 20 -14.40 -4.16 9.61
C ARG A 20 -15.16 -2.98 9.01
N ASN A 21 -16.50 -3.04 8.99
CA ASN A 21 -17.35 -2.11 8.26
C ASN A 21 -16.89 -1.98 6.81
N VAL A 22 -16.71 -3.12 6.14
CA VAL A 22 -16.36 -3.19 4.71
C VAL A 22 -17.47 -3.91 3.96
N VAL A 23 -17.93 -3.34 2.85
CA VAL A 23 -18.90 -3.96 1.93
C VAL A 23 -18.25 -5.17 1.26
N PRO A 24 -18.73 -6.41 1.49
CA PRO A 24 -18.07 -7.61 0.98
C PRO A 24 -17.96 -7.66 -0.55
N GLU A 25 -18.95 -7.14 -1.27
CA GLU A 25 -19.00 -7.20 -2.73
C GLU A 25 -18.05 -6.22 -3.39
N THR A 26 -17.73 -5.10 -2.72
CA THR A 26 -16.95 -4.00 -3.31
C THR A 26 -15.63 -3.72 -2.59
N SER A 27 -15.41 -4.35 -1.43
CA SER A 27 -14.30 -4.08 -0.52
C SER A 27 -14.15 -2.60 -0.13
N LYS A 28 -15.22 -1.80 -0.26
CA LYS A 28 -15.24 -0.39 0.15
C LYS A 28 -15.57 -0.29 1.64
N PRO A 29 -14.92 0.63 2.38
CA PRO A 29 -15.33 0.94 3.74
C PRO A 29 -16.75 1.51 3.75
N LEU A 30 -17.49 1.23 4.82
CA LEU A 30 -18.78 1.80 5.13
C LEU A 30 -18.59 3.03 6.04
N GLU A 31 -19.41 4.04 5.82
CA GLU A 31 -19.50 5.24 6.66
C GLU A 31 -20.53 5.04 7.79
N GLU A 32 -20.37 5.76 8.91
CA GLU A 32 -21.19 5.60 10.12
C GLU A 32 -22.69 5.87 9.90
N ASN A 33 -23.02 6.68 8.90
CA ASN A 33 -24.39 7.04 8.53
C ASN A 33 -25.06 6.00 7.62
N GLU A 34 -24.34 4.99 7.14
CA GLU A 34 -24.90 3.95 6.29
C GLU A 34 -25.65 2.91 7.12
N SER A 35 -26.82 2.47 6.66
CA SER A 35 -27.71 1.55 7.39
C SER A 35 -27.08 0.18 7.70
N ASN A 36 -26.05 -0.20 6.95
CA ASN A 36 -25.29 -1.44 7.14
C ASN A 36 -24.01 -1.24 7.97
N PHE A 37 -23.75 -0.07 8.51
CA PHE A 37 -22.64 0.13 9.43
C PHE A 37 -22.91 -0.61 10.74
N LEU A 38 -21.89 -1.26 11.30
CA LEU A 38 -21.95 -1.96 12.58
C LEU A 38 -21.14 -1.16 13.61
N PRO A 39 -21.80 -0.36 14.47
CA PRO A 39 -21.14 0.34 15.56
C PRO A 39 -20.48 -0.64 16.51
N LEU A 40 -19.24 -0.34 16.92
CA LEU A 40 -18.46 -1.19 17.82
C LEU A 40 -19.22 -1.41 19.14
N GLY A 41 -19.35 -2.67 19.57
CA GLY A 41 -20.05 -3.03 20.81
C GLY A 41 -21.59 -3.00 20.74
N SER A 42 -22.18 -2.62 19.62
CA SER A 42 -23.64 -2.73 19.43
C SER A 42 -24.08 -4.20 19.40
N GLU A 43 -25.36 -4.45 19.68
CA GLU A 43 -25.93 -5.81 19.61
C GLU A 43 -25.70 -6.47 18.24
N GLN A 44 -25.91 -5.72 17.15
CA GLN A 44 -25.69 -6.22 15.79
C GLN A 44 -24.21 -6.56 15.53
N TRP A 45 -23.29 -5.77 16.10
CA TRP A 45 -21.86 -6.02 16.01
C TRP A 45 -21.48 -7.30 16.78
N LEU A 46 -22.00 -7.47 18.00
CA LEU A 46 -21.78 -8.68 18.81
C LEU A 46 -22.35 -9.93 18.14
N GLN A 47 -23.51 -9.84 17.49
CA GLN A 47 -24.06 -10.95 16.70
C GLN A 47 -23.18 -11.29 15.49
N ALA A 48 -22.66 -10.27 14.79
CA ALA A 48 -21.72 -10.48 13.69
C ALA A 48 -20.41 -11.13 14.17
N GLU A 49 -19.94 -10.74 15.35
CA GLU A 49 -18.76 -11.31 16.00
C GLU A 49 -18.98 -12.78 16.37
N LYS A 50 -20.12 -13.09 16.99
CA LYS A 50 -20.55 -14.46 17.28
C LYS A 50 -20.54 -15.33 16.02
N HIS A 51 -21.19 -14.87 14.95
CA HIS A 51 -21.23 -15.62 13.69
C HIS A 51 -19.84 -15.83 13.06
N PHE A 52 -18.93 -14.87 13.22
CA PHE A 52 -17.54 -15.05 12.81
C PHE A 52 -16.88 -16.20 13.58
N TYR A 53 -16.92 -16.19 14.91
CA TYR A 53 -16.29 -17.23 15.72
C TYR A 53 -16.94 -18.61 15.57
N GLU A 54 -18.27 -18.69 15.43
CA GLU A 54 -18.96 -19.93 15.08
C GLU A 54 -18.48 -20.50 13.73
N SER A 55 -18.26 -19.63 12.74
CA SER A 55 -17.73 -20.03 11.43
C SER A 55 -16.29 -20.53 11.54
N ILE A 56 -15.47 -19.90 12.39
CA ILE A 56 -14.10 -20.34 12.68
C ILE A 56 -14.10 -21.72 13.36
N ASP A 57 -14.94 -21.93 14.36
CA ASP A 57 -15.07 -23.22 15.06
C ASP A 57 -15.45 -24.33 14.07
N ASN A 58 -16.41 -24.08 13.17
CA ASN A 58 -16.79 -25.02 12.12
C ASN A 58 -15.65 -25.33 11.15
N ILE A 59 -14.84 -24.33 10.79
CA ILE A 59 -13.64 -24.52 9.96
C ILE A 59 -12.63 -25.39 10.70
N ILE A 60 -12.32 -25.08 11.96
CA ILE A 60 -11.35 -25.85 12.76
C ILE A 60 -11.81 -27.30 12.90
N GLN A 61 -13.09 -27.53 13.26
CA GLN A 61 -13.65 -28.87 13.37
C GLN A 61 -13.58 -29.65 12.06
N PHE A 62 -13.81 -28.99 10.92
CA PHE A 62 -13.65 -29.60 9.61
C PHE A 62 -12.20 -30.02 9.34
N LEU A 63 -11.25 -29.18 9.72
CA LEU A 63 -9.81 -29.38 9.51
C LEU A 63 -9.17 -30.40 10.46
N ASP A 64 -9.74 -30.58 11.66
CA ASP A 64 -9.30 -31.59 12.65
C ASP A 64 -9.71 -33.02 12.26
N SER A 65 -10.59 -33.18 11.26
CA SER A 65 -10.93 -34.49 10.70
C SER A 65 -9.72 -35.04 9.92
N PRO A 66 -9.43 -36.37 9.92
CA PRO A 66 -8.32 -37.00 9.20
C PRO A 66 -8.47 -36.98 7.65
N ARG A 67 -9.12 -35.96 7.11
CA ARG A 67 -9.43 -35.76 5.70
C ARG A 67 -8.24 -35.07 5.01
N VAL A 68 -7.82 -35.61 3.87
CA VAL A 68 -6.83 -34.95 3.02
C VAL A 68 -7.49 -33.76 2.33
N LEU A 69 -6.97 -32.55 2.56
CA LEU A 69 -7.32 -31.37 1.77
C LEU A 69 -6.81 -31.55 0.34
N THR A 70 -7.58 -32.19 -0.52
CA THR A 70 -7.19 -32.40 -1.92
C THR A 70 -7.58 -31.18 -2.76
N SER A 71 -6.58 -30.47 -3.29
CA SER A 71 -6.73 -29.47 -4.38
C SER A 71 -7.78 -28.36 -4.16
N LEU A 72 -7.68 -27.59 -3.07
CA LEU A 72 -8.47 -26.36 -2.94
C LEU A 72 -7.98 -25.28 -3.94
N PRO A 73 -8.91 -24.48 -4.53
CA PRO A 73 -8.56 -23.35 -5.36
C PRO A 73 -7.88 -22.24 -4.55
N LEU A 74 -7.05 -21.42 -5.20
CA LEU A 74 -6.33 -20.32 -4.55
C LEU A 74 -7.28 -19.30 -3.92
N GLU A 75 -8.43 -19.10 -4.56
CA GLU A 75 -9.54 -18.24 -4.13
C GLU A 75 -10.07 -18.62 -2.74
N ILE A 76 -9.80 -19.84 -2.27
CA ILE A 76 -10.23 -20.37 -0.98
C ILE A 76 -9.05 -20.55 -0.04
N LEU A 77 -7.91 -21.01 -0.55
CA LEU A 77 -6.68 -21.15 0.24
C LEU A 77 -6.21 -19.82 0.84
N LEU A 78 -6.23 -18.73 0.07
CA LEU A 78 -5.79 -17.41 0.54
C LEU A 78 -6.63 -16.91 1.73
N PRO A 79 -7.98 -16.81 1.64
CA PRO A 79 -8.78 -16.39 2.78
C PRO A 79 -8.73 -17.38 3.94
N LEU A 80 -8.72 -18.70 3.69
CA LEU A 80 -8.58 -19.70 4.75
C LEU A 80 -7.28 -19.51 5.55
N CYS A 81 -6.15 -19.40 4.86
CA CYS A 81 -4.84 -19.18 5.49
C CYS A 81 -4.84 -17.90 6.34
N ALA A 82 -5.48 -16.83 5.88
CA ALA A 82 -5.59 -15.59 6.64
C ALA A 82 -6.53 -15.68 7.85
N LEU A 83 -7.67 -16.36 7.71
CA LEU A 83 -8.62 -16.59 8.81
C LEU A 83 -7.96 -17.38 9.95
N LEU A 84 -7.27 -18.48 9.61
CA LEU A 84 -6.51 -19.25 10.59
C LEU A 84 -5.43 -18.38 11.25
N ARG A 85 -4.80 -17.48 10.51
CA ARG A 85 -3.78 -16.59 11.08
C ARG A 85 -4.34 -15.55 12.04
N ILE A 86 -5.59 -15.13 11.91
CA ILE A 86 -6.26 -14.24 12.89
C ILE A 86 -6.37 -14.96 14.22
N VAL A 87 -6.86 -16.20 14.18
CA VAL A 87 -6.95 -17.06 15.37
C VAL A 87 -5.57 -17.25 15.95
N LEU A 88 -4.60 -17.71 15.15
CA LEU A 88 -3.25 -18.07 15.62
C LEU A 88 -2.51 -16.92 16.33
N ASP A 89 -2.72 -15.70 15.85
CA ASP A 89 -2.11 -14.49 16.38
C ASP A 89 -2.91 -13.84 17.53
N ASN A 90 -4.01 -14.45 17.97
CA ASN A 90 -4.94 -13.87 18.95
C ASN A 90 -5.39 -12.48 18.52
N ARG A 91 -5.93 -12.35 17.31
CA ARG A 91 -6.39 -11.06 16.80
C ARG A 91 -7.90 -10.99 16.78
N HIS A 92 -8.43 -9.82 17.10
CA HIS A 92 -9.84 -9.55 16.88
C HIS A 92 -10.11 -9.38 15.35
N PRO A 93 -11.18 -9.99 14.78
CA PRO A 93 -11.46 -9.93 13.34
C PRO A 93 -11.64 -8.52 12.75
N SER A 94 -12.09 -7.55 13.55
CA SER A 94 -12.20 -6.14 13.14
C SER A 94 -10.85 -5.43 13.01
N GLY A 95 -9.80 -5.94 13.66
CA GLY A 95 -8.48 -5.31 13.76
C GLY A 95 -7.39 -6.10 13.07
N ASN A 96 -6.18 -5.52 13.08
CA ASN A 96 -4.94 -6.22 12.70
C ASN A 96 -3.99 -6.39 13.90
N GLU A 97 -4.32 -5.81 15.06
CA GLU A 97 -3.48 -5.77 16.24
C GLU A 97 -3.51 -7.12 16.97
N CYS A 98 -2.33 -7.61 17.34
CA CYS A 98 -2.14 -8.82 18.12
C CYS A 98 -2.39 -8.53 19.60
N VAL A 99 -3.67 -8.45 19.97
CA VAL A 99 -4.15 -8.25 21.33
C VAL A 99 -5.19 -9.30 21.64
N ILE A 100 -5.09 -9.92 22.83
CA ILE A 100 -6.09 -10.90 23.27
C ILE A 100 -7.46 -10.23 23.19
N PRO A 101 -8.39 -10.74 22.36
CA PRO A 101 -9.67 -10.10 22.19
C PRO A 101 -10.45 -10.08 23.49
N GLU A 102 -10.96 -8.91 23.89
CA GLU A 102 -11.98 -8.76 24.94
C GLU A 102 -13.35 -9.21 24.40
N SER A 103 -13.39 -10.45 23.92
CA SER A 103 -14.54 -11.05 23.25
C SER A 103 -15.07 -12.23 24.05
N PRO A 104 -16.37 -12.29 24.35
CA PRO A 104 -16.96 -13.45 25.02
C PRO A 104 -16.95 -14.71 24.13
N TYR A 105 -16.72 -14.55 22.82
CA TYR A 105 -16.70 -15.64 21.85
C TYR A 105 -15.29 -16.13 21.52
N TYR A 106 -14.25 -15.39 21.93
CA TYR A 106 -12.87 -15.77 21.73
C TYR A 106 -12.45 -16.89 22.72
N ARG A 107 -11.64 -17.85 22.24
CA ARG A 107 -11.08 -18.92 23.06
C ARG A 107 -9.55 -18.83 23.12
N ALA A 108 -9.02 -18.85 24.34
CA ALA A 108 -7.59 -18.75 24.63
C ALA A 108 -6.77 -19.98 24.17
N LYS A 109 -5.44 -19.82 24.22
CA LYS A 109 -4.41 -20.70 23.65
C LYS A 109 -4.12 -21.98 24.45
N ASP A 110 -5.10 -22.85 24.73
CA ASP A 110 -4.85 -23.90 25.75
C ASP A 110 -5.16 -25.35 25.31
N ASN A 111 -4.96 -25.72 24.04
CA ASN A 111 -5.28 -27.08 23.57
C ASN A 111 -4.29 -27.63 22.52
N PRO A 112 -3.93 -28.93 22.50
CA PRO A 112 -3.20 -29.59 21.40
C PRO A 112 -3.67 -29.25 19.98
N THR A 113 -4.94 -28.86 19.80
CA THR A 113 -5.49 -28.28 18.56
C THR A 113 -4.66 -27.11 18.02
N TRP A 114 -4.06 -26.28 18.88
CA TRP A 114 -3.29 -25.11 18.45
C TRP A 114 -2.02 -25.44 17.68
N GLN A 115 -1.26 -26.44 18.14
CA GLN A 115 -0.06 -26.90 17.42
C GLN A 115 -0.42 -27.54 16.09
N GLN A 116 -1.56 -28.24 16.02
CA GLN A 116 -2.07 -28.83 14.79
C GLN A 116 -2.48 -27.74 13.79
N LEU A 117 -3.21 -26.72 14.25
CA LEU A 117 -3.60 -25.58 13.43
C LEU A 117 -2.40 -24.77 12.92
N ASP A 118 -1.36 -24.58 13.72
CA ASP A 118 -0.14 -23.89 13.29
C ASP A 118 0.61 -24.68 12.20
N ARG A 119 0.77 -25.99 12.38
CA ARG A 119 1.34 -26.87 11.34
C ARG A 119 0.51 -26.85 10.07
N LEU A 120 -0.81 -26.90 10.20
CA LEU A 120 -1.73 -26.82 9.07
C LEU A 120 -1.60 -25.48 8.34
N TRP A 121 -1.49 -24.37 9.07
CA TRP A 121 -1.30 -23.06 8.50
C TRP A 121 -0.02 -22.98 7.66
N HIS A 122 1.08 -23.55 8.16
CA HIS A 122 2.34 -23.67 7.41
C HIS A 122 2.16 -24.49 6.13
N ASN A 123 1.50 -25.65 6.21
CA ASN A 123 1.21 -26.48 5.03
C ASN A 123 0.36 -25.74 3.98
N LEU A 124 -0.65 -24.99 4.41
CA LEU A 124 -1.51 -24.19 3.53
C LEU A 124 -0.71 -23.07 2.86
N LYS A 125 0.12 -22.36 3.63
CA LYS A 125 1.02 -21.31 3.11
C LYS A 125 1.98 -21.88 2.06
N ASP A 126 2.54 -23.06 2.30
CA ASP A 126 3.44 -23.71 1.35
C ASP A 126 2.70 -24.21 0.10
N ASP A 127 1.47 -24.69 0.22
CA ASP A 127 0.62 -25.04 -0.94
C ASP A 127 0.27 -23.81 -1.79
N ILE A 128 -0.08 -22.69 -1.14
CA ILE A 128 -0.25 -21.40 -1.82
C ILE A 128 1.03 -21.01 -2.56
N GLY A 129 2.19 -21.13 -1.89
CA GLY A 129 3.51 -20.92 -2.45
C GLY A 129 3.73 -21.70 -3.75
N ARG A 130 3.59 -23.04 -3.68
CA ARG A 130 3.76 -23.95 -4.80
C ARG A 130 2.81 -23.65 -5.96
N LYS A 131 1.55 -23.27 -5.69
CA LYS A 131 0.54 -22.96 -6.70
C LYS A 131 0.70 -21.59 -7.34
N LEU A 132 1.17 -20.58 -6.59
CA LEU A 132 1.29 -19.21 -7.06
C LEU A 132 2.66 -18.88 -7.66
N ASP A 133 3.76 -19.45 -7.18
CA ASP A 133 5.10 -19.09 -7.66
C ASP A 133 5.27 -19.19 -9.19
N PRO A 134 4.93 -20.33 -9.85
CA PRO A 134 5.04 -20.40 -11.31
C PRO A 134 4.10 -19.41 -12.01
N LYS A 135 2.91 -19.14 -11.43
CA LYS A 135 1.95 -18.20 -12.00
C LYS A 135 2.46 -16.77 -11.93
N ILE A 136 3.01 -16.35 -10.77
CA ILE A 136 3.57 -15.01 -10.57
C ILE A 136 4.76 -14.79 -11.50
N LYS A 137 5.68 -15.76 -11.61
CA LYS A 137 6.81 -15.71 -12.56
C LYS A 137 6.33 -15.49 -13.99
N ASN A 138 5.32 -16.27 -14.42
CA ASN A 138 4.74 -16.16 -15.75
C ASN A 138 4.03 -14.82 -15.97
N TRP A 139 3.28 -14.33 -14.98
CA TRP A 139 2.55 -13.07 -15.08
C TRP A 139 3.50 -11.86 -15.14
N ILE A 140 4.51 -11.80 -14.27
CA ILE A 140 5.52 -10.72 -14.29
C ILE A 140 6.28 -10.72 -15.63
N SER A 141 6.59 -11.91 -16.15
CA SER A 141 7.34 -12.06 -17.39
C SER A 141 6.48 -11.91 -18.66
N ALA A 142 5.17 -11.64 -18.51
CA ALA A 142 4.25 -11.62 -19.64
C ALA A 142 4.63 -10.53 -20.66
N PRO A 143 4.56 -10.82 -21.98
CA PRO A 143 4.97 -9.88 -23.02
C PRO A 143 4.31 -8.51 -22.92
N TRP A 144 3.00 -8.47 -22.65
CA TRP A 144 2.25 -7.22 -22.54
C TRP A 144 2.71 -6.34 -21.37
N ILE A 145 3.22 -6.92 -20.27
CA ILE A 145 3.80 -6.14 -19.16
C ILE A 145 5.10 -5.50 -19.62
N LYS A 146 5.98 -6.31 -20.24
CA LYS A 146 7.28 -5.84 -20.73
C LYS A 146 7.12 -4.74 -21.78
N GLU A 147 6.21 -4.92 -22.73
CA GLU A 147 5.89 -3.94 -23.77
C GLU A 147 5.35 -2.64 -23.17
N LYS A 148 4.37 -2.74 -22.26
CA LYS A 148 3.78 -1.56 -21.60
C LYS A 148 4.82 -0.77 -20.80
N ILE A 149 5.72 -1.45 -20.09
CA ILE A 149 6.80 -0.81 -19.33
C ILE A 149 7.84 -0.18 -20.26
N SER A 150 8.26 -0.90 -21.31
CA SER A 150 9.22 -0.40 -22.29
C SER A 150 8.70 0.87 -22.97
N THR A 151 7.44 0.88 -23.39
CA THR A 151 6.83 2.05 -24.04
C THR A 151 6.68 3.23 -23.08
N GLN A 152 6.25 2.98 -21.84
CA GLN A 152 5.95 4.06 -20.90
C GLN A 152 7.19 4.66 -20.22
N TYR A 153 8.20 3.84 -19.91
CA TYR A 153 9.37 4.27 -19.14
C TYR A 153 10.66 4.29 -19.96
N LYS A 154 10.62 3.85 -21.24
CA LYS A 154 11.81 3.68 -22.10
C LYS A 154 12.88 2.78 -21.45
N GLN A 155 12.43 1.82 -20.64
CA GLN A 155 13.30 0.91 -19.89
C GLN A 155 13.12 -0.53 -20.35
N LYS A 156 14.24 -1.23 -20.52
CA LYS A 156 14.25 -2.68 -20.71
C LYS A 156 14.52 -3.36 -19.37
N LEU A 157 13.57 -4.17 -18.92
CA LEU A 157 13.71 -4.95 -17.70
C LEU A 157 14.57 -6.19 -17.95
N GLU A 158 15.57 -6.37 -17.09
CA GLU A 158 16.43 -7.54 -17.03
C GLU A 158 15.88 -8.58 -16.05
N GLN A 159 16.53 -9.74 -15.99
CA GLN A 159 16.10 -10.81 -15.09
C GLN A 159 16.20 -10.41 -13.61
N GLU A 160 17.20 -9.61 -13.23
CA GLU A 160 17.35 -9.04 -11.88
C GLU A 160 16.13 -8.20 -11.49
N ASP A 161 15.66 -7.35 -12.41
CA ASP A 161 14.49 -6.49 -12.22
C ASP A 161 13.21 -7.31 -12.00
N ILE A 162 13.07 -8.40 -12.78
CA ILE A 162 11.95 -9.35 -12.67
C ILE A 162 11.99 -10.05 -11.31
N ASN A 163 13.16 -10.50 -10.87
CA ASN A 163 13.34 -11.16 -9.57
C ASN A 163 13.01 -10.18 -8.42
N GLN A 164 13.41 -8.92 -8.55
CA GLN A 164 13.10 -7.89 -7.56
C GLN A 164 11.59 -7.61 -7.48
N ALA A 165 10.91 -7.48 -8.62
CA ALA A 165 9.46 -7.31 -8.66
C ALA A 165 8.74 -8.53 -8.03
N GLN A 166 9.20 -9.74 -8.36
CA GLN A 166 8.67 -10.98 -7.78
C GLN A 166 8.84 -11.01 -6.26
N PHE A 167 10.01 -10.62 -5.75
CA PHE A 167 10.27 -10.52 -4.32
C PHE A 167 9.29 -9.57 -3.62
N GLN A 168 9.02 -8.39 -4.20
CA GLN A 168 8.08 -7.43 -3.61
C GLN A 168 6.63 -7.92 -3.64
N VAL A 169 6.23 -8.64 -4.69
CA VAL A 169 4.92 -9.32 -4.74
C VAL A 169 4.81 -10.36 -3.64
N TRP A 170 5.85 -11.16 -3.41
CA TRP A 170 5.87 -12.15 -2.33
C TRP A 170 5.89 -11.52 -0.94
N ARG A 171 6.62 -10.41 -0.75
CA ARG A 171 6.59 -9.64 0.49
C ARG A 171 5.18 -9.15 0.79
N TYR A 172 4.50 -8.61 -0.22
CA TYR A 172 3.09 -8.21 -0.11
C TYR A 172 2.19 -9.39 0.26
N LEU A 173 2.30 -10.51 -0.45
CA LEU A 173 1.50 -11.72 -0.18
C LEU A 173 1.72 -12.26 1.23
N GLY A 174 2.97 -12.28 1.70
CA GLY A 174 3.31 -12.72 3.05
C GLY A 174 2.65 -11.88 4.14
N LEU A 175 2.65 -10.55 3.98
CA LEU A 175 1.97 -9.62 4.88
C LEU A 175 0.45 -9.75 4.78
N SER A 176 -0.07 -9.85 3.55
CA SER A 176 -1.48 -10.03 3.27
C SER A 176 -2.04 -11.30 3.92
N LEU A 177 -1.39 -12.45 3.75
CA LEU A 177 -1.77 -13.71 4.40
C LEU A 177 -1.70 -13.65 5.92
N LYS A 178 -0.77 -12.85 6.44
CA LYS A 178 -0.72 -12.55 7.88
C LYS A 178 -1.75 -11.52 8.31
N GLY A 179 -2.59 -10.98 7.43
CA GLY A 179 -3.52 -9.89 7.76
C GLY A 179 -2.82 -8.66 8.35
N GLN A 180 -1.55 -8.46 8.02
CA GLN A 180 -0.74 -7.33 8.49
C GLN A 180 -0.86 -6.16 7.50
N PRO A 181 -0.62 -4.91 7.96
CA PRO A 181 -0.45 -3.79 7.05
C PRO A 181 0.63 -4.10 6.01
N THR A 182 0.38 -3.74 4.77
CA THR A 182 1.37 -3.82 3.69
C THR A 182 2.14 -2.51 3.64
N PRO A 183 3.28 -2.43 2.92
CA PRO A 183 4.05 -1.19 2.77
C PRO A 183 3.26 -0.01 2.16
N ARG A 184 2.01 -0.24 1.73
CA ARG A 184 1.16 0.74 1.05
C ARG A 184 -0.19 0.96 1.72
N GLY A 185 -0.36 0.43 2.94
CA GLY A 185 -1.54 0.63 3.75
C GLY A 185 -2.19 -0.68 4.19
N LYS A 186 -3.47 -0.58 4.57
CA LYS A 186 -4.29 -1.73 4.98
C LYS A 186 -4.79 -2.50 3.74
N ASP A 187 -3.90 -3.02 2.91
CA ASP A 187 -4.34 -3.89 1.80
C ASP A 187 -4.88 -5.21 2.35
N SER A 188 -6.12 -5.54 2.00
CA SER A 188 -6.80 -6.74 2.50
C SER A 188 -6.26 -8.01 1.84
N VAL A 189 -6.40 -9.13 2.55
CA VAL A 189 -6.37 -10.48 1.96
C VAL A 189 -7.33 -10.53 0.78
N PHE A 190 -7.05 -11.40 -0.20
CA PHE A 190 -7.98 -11.75 -1.26
C PHE A 190 -9.39 -11.97 -0.70
N ASN A 191 -10.37 -11.23 -1.25
CA ASN A 191 -11.76 -11.30 -0.85
C ASN A 191 -12.55 -12.13 -1.87
N PRO A 192 -13.03 -13.34 -1.49
CA PRO A 192 -13.78 -14.22 -2.40
C PRO A 192 -15.20 -13.72 -2.71
N HIS A 193 -15.70 -12.69 -2.02
CA HIS A 193 -17.00 -12.07 -2.28
C HIS A 193 -16.92 -10.87 -3.23
N TYR A 194 -15.72 -10.38 -3.52
CA TYR A 194 -15.55 -9.21 -4.37
C TYR A 194 -16.10 -9.50 -5.78
N ARG A 195 -17.05 -8.66 -6.22
CA ARG A 195 -17.61 -8.71 -7.58
C ARG A 195 -16.94 -7.63 -8.40
N GLN A 196 -16.22 -8.03 -9.45
CA GLN A 196 -15.71 -7.10 -10.44
C GLN A 196 -16.84 -6.73 -11.41
N GLN A 197 -16.72 -5.57 -12.08
CA GLN A 197 -17.66 -5.16 -13.12
C GLN A 197 -17.80 -6.21 -14.25
N SER A 198 -16.80 -7.08 -14.43
CA SER A 198 -16.76 -8.16 -15.42
C SER A 198 -17.19 -9.54 -14.88
N GLY A 199 -17.58 -9.69 -13.60
CA GLY A 199 -17.96 -10.98 -13.00
C GLY A 199 -17.22 -11.34 -11.71
N GLN A 200 -16.86 -12.62 -11.53
CA GLN A 200 -16.16 -13.12 -10.33
C GLN A 200 -14.74 -12.57 -10.21
N CYS A 201 -14.33 -12.13 -9.02
CA CYS A 201 -12.93 -11.81 -8.74
C CYS A 201 -12.09 -13.10 -8.73
N THR A 202 -11.06 -13.15 -9.58
CA THR A 202 -10.06 -14.24 -9.57
C THR A 202 -8.80 -13.78 -8.84
N VAL A 203 -8.05 -14.73 -8.28
CA VAL A 203 -6.74 -14.41 -7.66
C VAL A 203 -5.80 -13.74 -8.67
N LYS A 204 -5.89 -14.12 -9.95
CA LYS A 204 -5.18 -13.46 -11.05
C LYS A 204 -5.56 -11.98 -11.13
N GLY A 205 -6.84 -11.66 -11.31
CA GLY A 205 -7.29 -10.27 -11.45
C GLY A 205 -7.02 -9.39 -10.22
N TRP A 206 -7.04 -9.98 -9.02
CA TRP A 206 -6.63 -9.30 -7.79
C TRP A 206 -5.13 -9.00 -7.76
N LEU A 207 -4.28 -9.96 -8.14
CA LEU A 207 -2.83 -9.79 -8.13
C LEU A 207 -2.27 -9.01 -9.31
N GLU A 208 -2.94 -8.99 -10.47
CA GLU A 208 -2.48 -8.29 -11.68
C GLU A 208 -2.18 -6.81 -11.41
N LYS A 209 -3.04 -6.12 -10.66
CA LYS A 209 -2.80 -4.70 -10.29
C LYS A 209 -1.53 -4.55 -9.46
N ARG A 210 -1.29 -5.46 -8.52
CA ARG A 210 -0.11 -5.45 -7.65
C ARG A 210 1.15 -5.76 -8.44
N ILE A 211 1.11 -6.79 -9.28
CA ILE A 211 2.21 -7.19 -10.16
C ILE A 211 2.61 -6.03 -11.06
N TYR A 212 1.66 -5.44 -11.78
CA TYR A 212 1.95 -4.30 -12.65
C TYR A 212 2.57 -3.15 -11.86
N HIS A 213 2.06 -2.90 -10.64
CA HIS A 213 2.65 -1.88 -9.80
C HIS A 213 4.10 -2.18 -9.44
N GLU A 214 4.41 -3.36 -8.91
CA GLU A 214 5.78 -3.67 -8.49
C GLU A 214 6.77 -3.67 -9.66
N VAL A 215 6.32 -4.05 -10.86
CA VAL A 215 7.13 -3.94 -12.06
C VAL A 215 7.37 -2.46 -12.43
N ARG A 216 6.34 -1.61 -12.33
CA ARG A 216 6.47 -0.15 -12.51
C ARG A 216 7.44 0.46 -11.49
N THR A 217 7.22 0.17 -10.20
CA THR A 217 8.20 0.02 -9.14
C THR A 217 9.68 0.11 -9.56
N VAL A 218 10.12 -1.06 -10.00
CA VAL A 218 11.49 -1.36 -10.42
C VAL A 218 11.88 -0.55 -11.65
N ALA A 219 11.00 -0.44 -12.66
CA ALA A 219 11.29 0.33 -13.87
C ALA A 219 11.61 1.80 -13.58
N GLN A 220 10.84 2.43 -12.70
CA GLN A 220 11.06 3.82 -12.28
C GLN A 220 12.39 3.98 -11.56
N ARG A 221 12.71 3.05 -10.65
CA ARG A 221 13.98 3.04 -9.92
C ARG A 221 15.16 2.87 -10.88
N LYS A 222 15.10 1.91 -11.81
CA LYS A 222 16.14 1.69 -12.81
C LYS A 222 16.36 2.91 -13.70
N ALA A 223 15.29 3.57 -14.13
CA ALA A 223 15.39 4.82 -14.87
C ALA A 223 16.08 5.93 -14.06
N GLN A 224 15.78 6.02 -12.75
CA GLN A 224 16.44 6.96 -11.85
C GLN A 224 17.92 6.62 -11.63
N GLU A 225 18.26 5.35 -11.40
CA GLU A 225 19.64 4.90 -11.23
C GLU A 225 20.48 5.12 -12.49
N GLN A 226 19.93 4.87 -13.68
CA GLN A 226 20.61 5.17 -14.94
C GLN A 226 20.89 6.67 -15.10
N ARG A 227 19.94 7.53 -14.71
CA ARG A 227 20.17 8.99 -14.69
C ARG A 227 21.28 9.38 -13.70
N LEU A 228 21.28 8.78 -12.51
CA LEU A 228 22.33 9.02 -11.50
C LEU A 228 23.70 8.50 -11.95
N ARG A 229 23.78 7.39 -12.68
CA ARG A 229 25.03 6.88 -13.25
C ARG A 229 25.54 7.73 -14.41
N ALA A 230 24.65 8.29 -15.21
CA ALA A 230 25.01 9.26 -16.24
C ALA A 230 25.53 10.58 -15.61
N ASN A 231 25.08 10.92 -14.40
CA ASN A 231 25.45 12.13 -13.66
C ASN A 231 25.89 11.80 -12.20
N PRO A 232 27.08 11.20 -11.97
CA PRO A 232 27.55 10.84 -10.63
C PRO A 232 27.76 12.09 -9.75
N ARG A 233 27.21 12.08 -8.52
CA ARG A 233 27.43 13.14 -7.52
C ARG A 233 28.77 12.91 -6.81
N VAL A 234 29.78 13.74 -7.07
CA VAL A 234 31.08 13.71 -6.36
C VAL A 234 31.00 14.52 -5.06
N ASN A 235 31.52 13.95 -3.97
CA ASN A 235 31.56 14.55 -2.64
C ASN A 235 32.78 15.50 -2.54
N PRO A 236 32.61 16.78 -2.19
CA PRO A 236 33.67 17.81 -2.32
C PRO A 236 34.83 17.73 -1.31
N ASN A 237 34.91 16.71 -0.44
CA ASN A 237 35.96 16.59 0.59
C ASN A 237 37.10 15.61 0.25
N ASP A 238 37.03 14.86 -0.85
CA ASP A 238 38.09 13.93 -1.28
C ASP A 238 39.00 14.61 -2.31
N ALA A 239 39.80 15.58 -1.86
CA ALA A 239 40.78 16.27 -2.67
C ALA A 239 42.20 15.79 -2.31
N ASP A 240 42.65 14.70 -2.92
CA ASP A 240 44.04 14.51 -3.38
C ASP A 240 44.20 13.12 -4.05
N GLN A 241 43.95 13.04 -5.36
CA GLN A 241 44.82 12.36 -6.35
C GLN A 241 44.15 12.24 -7.75
N THR A 242 44.83 12.83 -8.73
CA THR A 242 44.87 12.55 -10.19
C THR A 242 43.59 12.70 -11.04
N ILE A 243 43.72 13.50 -12.11
CA ILE A 243 42.67 14.06 -12.98
C ILE A 243 41.98 13.00 -13.86
N ASP A 244 40.64 12.99 -13.82
CA ASP A 244 39.64 12.11 -14.48
C ASP A 244 38.86 12.93 -15.56
N PRO A 245 38.24 12.35 -16.62
CA PRO A 245 37.79 13.02 -17.86
C PRO A 245 36.50 13.87 -17.68
N LEU A 246 36.46 14.66 -16.61
CA LEU A 246 35.46 15.64 -16.21
C LEU A 246 35.86 17.08 -16.58
N ASP A 247 37.00 17.29 -17.27
CA ASP A 247 37.42 18.61 -17.78
C ASP A 247 36.42 19.26 -18.76
N ASN A 248 35.32 18.57 -19.12
CA ASN A 248 34.34 19.00 -20.11
C ASN A 248 32.92 19.29 -19.59
N ILE A 249 32.65 19.43 -18.29
CA ILE A 249 31.28 19.76 -17.80
C ILE A 249 31.21 21.17 -17.21
N GLN A 250 30.37 22.01 -17.81
CA GLN A 250 30.13 23.41 -17.45
C GLN A 250 29.73 23.60 -15.98
N SER A 251 30.24 24.68 -15.38
CA SER A 251 30.15 25.09 -13.98
C SER A 251 28.73 25.12 -13.37
N LYS A 252 28.62 24.68 -12.10
CA LYS A 252 27.44 24.83 -11.21
C LYS A 252 26.86 26.27 -11.23
N PRO A 253 25.53 26.45 -11.15
CA PRO A 253 24.95 27.76 -10.84
C PRO A 253 25.30 28.15 -9.39
N SER A 254 25.65 29.42 -9.19
CA SER A 254 26.14 29.99 -7.93
C SER A 254 25.08 30.19 -6.84
N GLN A 255 23.84 29.77 -7.06
CA GLN A 255 22.67 30.13 -6.26
C GLN A 255 21.95 28.86 -5.77
N ALA A 256 21.55 28.81 -4.50
CA ALA A 256 20.91 27.64 -3.93
C ALA A 256 19.55 27.40 -4.60
N TRP A 257 19.17 26.15 -4.79
CA TRP A 257 17.96 25.77 -5.52
C TRP A 257 16.67 26.42 -4.96
N TRP A 258 16.58 26.54 -3.64
CA TRP A 258 15.43 27.13 -2.96
C TRP A 258 15.39 28.66 -3.08
N GLU A 259 16.53 29.32 -3.33
CA GLU A 259 16.58 30.77 -3.61
C GLU A 259 15.96 31.08 -4.97
N GLN A 260 16.20 30.24 -5.97
CA GLN A 260 15.59 30.38 -7.30
C GLN A 260 14.06 30.18 -7.25
N ILE A 261 13.60 29.22 -6.46
CA ILE A 261 12.16 29.00 -6.24
C ILE A 261 11.57 30.18 -5.46
N ARG A 262 12.25 30.66 -4.41
CA ARG A 262 11.82 31.82 -3.63
C ARG A 262 11.67 33.06 -4.51
N GLU A 263 12.69 33.40 -5.31
CA GLU A 263 12.64 34.54 -6.23
C GLU A 263 11.51 34.44 -7.26
N ALA A 264 11.28 33.24 -7.79
CA ALA A 264 10.20 33.03 -8.75
C ALA A 264 8.81 33.12 -8.09
N VAL A 265 8.65 32.54 -6.91
CA VAL A 265 7.39 32.53 -6.14
C VAL A 265 7.05 33.91 -5.57
N GLU A 266 8.05 34.69 -5.15
CA GLU A 266 7.88 36.07 -4.68
C GLU A 266 7.75 37.08 -5.83
N GLY A 267 8.37 36.78 -6.99
CA GLY A 267 8.37 37.64 -8.17
C GLY A 267 7.42 37.18 -9.26
N ARG A 268 7.97 36.65 -10.36
CA ARG A 268 7.28 36.45 -11.64
C ARG A 268 6.07 35.49 -11.61
N CYS A 269 6.00 34.61 -10.62
CA CYS A 269 4.92 33.62 -10.48
C CYS A 269 3.95 33.93 -9.33
N ALA A 270 4.14 35.05 -8.61
CA ALA A 270 3.34 35.41 -7.44
C ALA A 270 1.83 35.47 -7.76
N GLU A 271 1.48 36.18 -8.83
CA GLU A 271 0.07 36.39 -9.22
C GLU A 271 -0.65 35.07 -9.58
N GLU A 272 0.03 34.18 -10.31
CA GLU A 272 -0.50 32.86 -10.66
C GLU A 272 -0.73 32.01 -9.39
N LEU A 273 0.25 31.98 -8.50
CA LEU A 273 0.20 31.18 -7.26
C LEU A 273 -0.82 31.71 -6.24
N GLN A 274 -1.09 33.01 -6.23
CA GLN A 274 -2.13 33.61 -5.38
C GLN A 274 -3.55 33.23 -5.83
N GLN A 275 -3.73 32.93 -7.12
CA GLN A 275 -5.01 32.48 -7.68
C GLN A 275 -5.28 30.99 -7.42
N ILE A 276 -4.23 30.20 -7.16
CA ILE A 276 -4.36 28.80 -6.77
C ILE A 276 -4.72 28.74 -5.28
N GLN A 277 -5.99 28.46 -5.00
CA GLN A 277 -6.56 28.43 -3.66
C GLN A 277 -7.25 27.09 -3.38
N PRO A 278 -7.37 26.69 -2.10
CA PRO A 278 -8.18 25.53 -1.73
C PRO A 278 -9.62 25.65 -2.23
N ARG A 279 -10.24 24.52 -2.59
CA ARG A 279 -11.64 24.50 -3.08
C ARG A 279 -12.66 25.00 -2.05
N SER A 280 -12.34 24.92 -0.76
CA SER A 280 -13.21 25.39 0.31
C SER A 280 -13.25 26.92 0.33
N LYS A 281 -14.45 27.50 0.27
CA LYS A 281 -14.64 28.97 0.37
C LYS A 281 -14.12 29.54 1.68
N ALA A 282 -14.16 28.76 2.77
CA ALA A 282 -13.69 29.17 4.09
C ALA A 282 -12.15 29.27 4.20
N LEU A 283 -11.41 28.73 3.21
CA LEU A 283 -9.94 28.68 3.21
C LEU A 283 -9.31 29.48 2.07
N ARG A 284 -10.05 30.42 1.47
CA ARG A 284 -9.59 31.25 0.35
C ARG A 284 -8.53 32.28 0.73
N HIS A 285 -8.33 32.51 2.03
CA HIS A 285 -7.21 33.29 2.54
C HIS A 285 -5.87 32.56 2.42
N ILE A 286 -5.88 31.24 2.20
CA ILE A 286 -4.70 30.41 1.94
C ILE A 286 -4.50 30.31 0.43
N ASN A 287 -3.27 30.52 -0.04
CA ASN A 287 -2.92 30.33 -1.45
C ASN A 287 -1.61 29.54 -1.62
N ALA A 288 -1.38 29.03 -2.82
CA ALA A 288 -0.20 28.19 -3.11
C ALA A 288 1.12 28.95 -2.88
N GLN A 289 1.15 30.27 -3.09
CA GLN A 289 2.33 31.09 -2.85
C GLN A 289 2.78 31.00 -1.38
N GLN A 290 1.87 31.27 -0.45
CA GLN A 290 2.14 31.26 0.99
C GLN A 290 2.55 29.86 1.47
N VAL A 291 1.87 28.82 0.98
CA VAL A 291 2.18 27.43 1.33
C VAL A 291 3.60 27.06 0.87
N ILE A 292 3.97 27.41 -0.35
CA ILE A 292 5.31 27.09 -0.88
C ILE A 292 6.38 27.86 -0.10
N LEU A 293 6.21 29.16 0.13
CA LEU A 293 7.20 29.98 0.83
C LEU A 293 7.47 29.53 2.26
N ASN A 294 6.44 29.10 2.99
CA ASN A 294 6.60 28.64 4.37
C ASN A 294 7.41 27.32 4.48
N LEU A 295 7.39 26.51 3.42
CA LEU A 295 8.05 25.20 3.35
C LEU A 295 9.43 25.24 2.66
N LEU A 296 9.83 26.39 2.10
CA LEU A 296 11.18 26.53 1.53
C LEU A 296 12.20 26.77 2.66
N PRO A 297 13.39 26.14 2.59
CA PRO A 297 14.47 26.41 3.54
C PRO A 297 14.86 27.90 3.60
N PRO A 298 15.28 28.40 4.77
CA PRO A 298 15.09 27.78 6.09
C PRO A 298 13.59 27.70 6.42
N GLU A 299 13.10 26.50 6.77
CA GLU A 299 11.67 26.28 7.02
C GLU A 299 11.20 27.25 8.11
N SER A 300 10.21 28.08 7.79
CA SER A 300 9.75 29.13 8.69
C SER A 300 8.65 28.65 9.63
N LEU A 301 7.89 27.62 9.22
CA LEU A 301 6.79 27.04 9.99
C LEU A 301 6.65 25.54 9.70
N THR A 302 6.39 24.76 10.74
CA THR A 302 5.95 23.37 10.62
C THR A 302 4.50 23.31 10.11
N TRP A 303 4.12 22.15 9.60
CA TRP A 303 2.74 21.93 9.11
C TRP A 303 1.67 22.16 10.19
N GLU A 304 1.96 21.79 11.44
CA GLU A 304 1.07 21.99 12.59
C GLU A 304 0.90 23.48 12.91
N GLU A 305 1.98 24.26 12.85
CA GLU A 305 1.94 25.71 13.07
C GLU A 305 1.18 26.44 11.95
N MET A 306 1.35 26.03 10.69
CA MET A 306 0.57 26.57 9.57
C MET A 306 -0.93 26.27 9.72
N ALA A 307 -1.26 25.05 10.15
CA ALA A 307 -2.64 24.62 10.41
C ALA A 307 -3.29 25.45 11.51
N GLN A 308 -2.55 25.67 12.61
CA GLN A 308 -2.98 26.50 13.73
C GLN A 308 -3.16 27.97 13.31
N GLN A 309 -2.21 28.54 12.56
CA GLN A 309 -2.26 29.93 12.11
C GLN A 309 -3.42 30.19 11.14
N TRP A 310 -3.76 29.21 10.29
CA TRP A 310 -4.77 29.37 9.25
C TRP A 310 -6.16 28.83 9.62
N GLY A 311 -6.30 28.27 10.82
CA GLY A 311 -7.57 27.79 11.36
C GLY A 311 -8.10 26.57 10.60
N CYS A 312 -7.22 25.66 10.19
CA CYS A 312 -7.57 24.43 9.47
C CYS A 312 -6.80 23.23 10.02
N ASP A 313 -7.11 22.03 9.53
CA ASP A 313 -6.37 20.83 9.89
C ASP A 313 -5.11 20.64 9.02
N ASP A 314 -4.06 20.05 9.60
CA ASP A 314 -2.80 19.75 8.90
C ASP A 314 -3.04 18.92 7.62
N THR A 315 -3.96 17.94 7.68
CA THR A 315 -4.24 17.07 6.53
C THR A 315 -4.79 17.85 5.33
N THR A 316 -5.52 18.94 5.56
CA THR A 316 -6.05 19.84 4.55
C THR A 316 -4.93 20.63 3.87
N ILE A 317 -3.96 21.14 4.63
CA ILE A 317 -2.80 21.85 4.07
C ILE A 317 -1.93 20.88 3.27
N ARG A 318 -1.58 19.72 3.83
CA ARG A 318 -0.79 18.70 3.11
C ARG A 318 -1.47 18.22 1.84
N ARG A 319 -2.79 18.03 1.89
CA ARG A 319 -3.57 17.64 0.71
C ARG A 319 -3.56 18.73 -0.35
N PHE A 320 -3.71 20.00 0.04
CA PHE A 320 -3.62 21.13 -0.89
C PHE A 320 -2.22 21.25 -1.50
N TYR A 321 -1.17 21.14 -0.68
CA TYR A 321 0.21 21.11 -1.14
C TYR A 321 0.47 19.99 -2.15
N ASN A 322 0.13 18.75 -1.82
CA ASN A 322 0.37 17.60 -2.69
C ASN A 322 -0.44 17.63 -4.01
N LYS A 323 -1.63 18.24 -4.02
CA LYS A 323 -2.51 18.24 -5.19
C LYS A 323 -2.34 19.44 -6.10
N GLU A 324 -1.98 20.59 -5.56
CA GLU A 324 -1.96 21.84 -6.31
C GLU A 324 -0.56 22.47 -6.33
N CYS A 325 0.16 22.47 -5.21
CA CYS A 325 1.49 23.10 -5.12
C CYS A 325 2.60 22.23 -5.72
N CYS A 326 2.65 20.93 -5.39
CA CYS A 326 3.67 20.01 -5.94
C CYS A 326 3.59 19.90 -7.48
N PRO A 327 2.40 19.69 -8.10
CA PRO A 327 2.31 19.65 -9.55
C PRO A 327 2.70 20.97 -10.22
N TRP A 328 2.44 22.10 -9.57
CA TRP A 328 2.88 23.40 -10.06
C TRP A 328 4.41 23.52 -10.02
N LEU A 329 5.04 23.16 -8.89
CA LEU A 329 6.49 23.14 -8.75
C LEU A 329 7.14 22.23 -9.81
N GLU A 330 6.65 21.01 -9.97
CA GLU A 330 7.13 20.03 -10.96
C GLU A 330 7.00 20.50 -12.42
N LYS A 331 6.04 21.40 -12.70
CA LYS A 331 5.82 21.98 -14.02
C LYS A 331 6.74 23.16 -14.31
N HIS A 332 7.08 23.94 -13.29
CA HIS A 332 7.82 25.21 -13.43
C HIS A 332 9.30 25.11 -13.08
N PHE A 333 9.70 24.07 -12.36
CA PHE A 333 11.08 23.76 -12.01
C PHE A 333 11.41 22.34 -12.43
N SER A 334 12.62 22.15 -12.93
CA SER A 334 13.12 20.83 -13.29
C SER A 334 13.25 19.95 -12.05
N ALA A 335 13.17 18.63 -12.24
CA ALA A 335 13.39 17.68 -11.14
C ALA A 335 14.78 17.84 -10.50
N GLU A 336 15.77 18.38 -11.23
CA GLU A 336 17.11 18.68 -10.72
C GLU A 336 17.11 19.87 -9.74
N GLU A 337 16.24 20.87 -9.96
CA GLU A 337 16.05 22.03 -9.08
C GLU A 337 15.19 21.69 -7.85
N LEU A 338 14.33 20.67 -7.91
CA LEU A 338 13.43 20.28 -6.81
C LEU A 338 13.96 19.15 -5.90
N LEU A 339 14.93 18.35 -6.37
CA LEU A 339 15.44 17.15 -5.67
C LEU A 339 16.74 17.38 -4.87
N SER A 340 17.19 18.62 -4.70
CA SER A 340 18.22 19.02 -3.73
C SER A 340 17.68 19.12 -2.29
N ARG A 341 16.55 18.45 -2.02
CA ARG A 341 15.76 18.46 -0.80
C ARG A 341 16.27 17.53 0.31
N ASP A 342 17.13 16.56 -0.01
CA ASP A 342 17.53 15.48 0.91
C ASP A 342 19.06 15.40 1.15
N GLY A 343 19.75 16.55 1.18
CA GLY A 343 21.19 16.62 1.44
C GLY A 343 21.52 17.56 2.59
N SER A 344 21.00 17.28 3.79
CA SER A 344 21.38 17.95 5.04
C SER A 344 21.48 16.93 6.16
#